data_AF-A0A855KJC9-F1
#
_entry.id   AF-A0A855KJC9-F1
#
_cell.length_a   1.000
_cell.length_b   1.000
_cell.length_c   1.000
_cell.angle_alpha   90.00
_cell.angle_beta   90.00
_cell.angle_gamma   90.00
#
_symmetry.space_group_name_H-M   'P 1'
#
loop_
_entity.id
_entity.type
_entity.pdbx_description
1 polymer ?
#
loop_
_entity_poly.entity_id
_entity_poly.type
_entity_poly.pdbx_seq_one_letter_code
_entity_poly.pdbx_strand_id
1 'polypeptide(L)'
;MAVAVMVTAPTWTSAAEPVKSESMPMPSEQMDHSKMDGMKKMGGMSKTGDVDYDFAANMRMHHQMAVKMAQAELKNGKNPEMLRMAKDIIAAQEKEIAVFDQWIKTNKKP
;
A
#
# COMPACT_ATOMS: atom_id res chain seq x y z
N MET A 1 -13.32 35.29 48.39
CA MET A 1 -14.61 34.66 48.07
C MET A 1 -14.58 34.29 46.61
N ALA A 2 -14.76 33.00 46.30
CA ALA A 2 -14.77 32.45 44.95
C ALA A 2 -16.22 32.11 44.57
N VAL A 3 -16.62 32.34 43.33
CA VAL A 3 -17.83 31.75 42.76
C VAL A 3 -17.43 31.15 41.42
N ALA A 4 -17.28 29.82 41.41
CA ALA A 4 -17.06 29.02 40.22
C ALA A 4 -18.42 28.64 39.62
N VAL A 5 -18.61 28.89 38.32
CA VAL A 5 -19.84 28.57 37.61
C VAL A 5 -19.83 27.10 37.19
N MET A 6 -20.74 26.36 37.83
CA MET A 6 -21.29 25.05 37.52
C MET A 6 -21.77 24.86 36.07
N VAL A 7 -20.96 24.36 35.11
CA VAL A 7 -21.50 23.84 33.83
C VAL A 7 -21.40 22.32 33.85
N THR A 8 -22.53 21.66 34.06
CA THR A 8 -22.67 20.20 34.08
C THR A 8 -22.76 19.64 32.66
N ALA A 9 -21.84 18.76 32.28
CA ALA A 9 -21.92 18.00 31.03
C ALA A 9 -22.87 16.79 31.18
N PRO A 10 -23.66 16.43 30.16
CA PRO A 10 -24.45 15.19 30.17
C PRO A 10 -23.52 13.98 30.03
N THR A 11 -23.63 13.05 30.96
CA THR A 11 -22.94 11.75 30.92
C THR A 11 -23.65 10.84 29.92
N TRP A 12 -23.01 10.59 28.77
CA TRP A 12 -23.44 9.55 27.84
C TRP A 12 -23.06 8.19 28.41
N THR A 13 -24.05 7.40 28.86
CA THR A 13 -23.82 6.00 29.22
C THR A 13 -23.81 5.17 27.94
N SER A 14 -22.67 4.55 27.63
CA SER A 14 -22.55 3.56 26.56
C SER A 14 -22.64 2.18 27.21
N ALA A 15 -23.82 1.57 27.19
CA ALA A 15 -23.98 0.16 27.52
C ALA A 15 -23.38 -0.68 26.39
N ALA A 16 -22.11 -1.04 26.51
CA ALA A 16 -21.50 -2.08 25.68
C ALA A 16 -21.91 -3.45 26.23
N GLU A 17 -22.72 -4.18 25.47
CA GLU A 17 -22.98 -5.60 25.74
C GLU A 17 -21.74 -6.44 25.37
N PRO A 18 -21.35 -7.45 26.17
CA PRO A 18 -20.24 -8.32 25.82
C PRO A 18 -20.69 -9.34 24.76
N VAL A 19 -20.16 -9.20 23.53
CA VAL A 19 -20.22 -10.25 22.52
C VAL A 19 -19.41 -11.47 23.02
N LYS A 20 -20.11 -12.56 23.29
CA LYS A 20 -19.53 -13.85 23.68
C LYS A 20 -18.79 -14.45 22.48
N SER A 21 -17.46 -14.53 22.55
CA SER A 21 -16.64 -15.18 21.53
C SER A 21 -16.73 -16.70 21.71
N GLU A 22 -17.52 -17.37 20.87
CA GLU A 22 -17.50 -18.84 20.79
C GLU A 22 -16.34 -19.26 19.89
N SER A 23 -15.24 -19.72 20.50
CA SER A 23 -14.09 -20.27 19.79
C SER A 23 -14.44 -21.64 19.23
N MET A 24 -14.63 -21.75 17.91
CA MET A 24 -14.70 -23.06 17.26
C MET A 24 -13.28 -23.64 17.08
N PRO A 25 -13.00 -24.88 17.52
CA PRO A 25 -11.74 -25.53 17.21
C PRO A 25 -11.70 -25.95 15.73
N MET A 26 -10.69 -25.47 15.00
CA MET A 26 -10.40 -25.93 13.64
C MET A 26 -9.79 -27.35 13.72
N PRO A 27 -10.28 -28.33 12.94
CA PRO A 27 -9.65 -29.65 12.86
C PRO A 27 -8.26 -29.53 12.23
N SER A 28 -7.22 -29.92 12.96
CA SER A 28 -5.84 -29.97 12.48
C SER A 28 -5.60 -31.24 11.64
N GLU A 29 -6.38 -31.43 10.58
CA GLU A 29 -6.22 -32.55 9.66
C GLU A 29 -5.57 -32.05 8.37
N GLN A 30 -4.25 -32.30 8.28
CA GLN A 30 -3.44 -32.28 7.07
C GLN A 30 -3.60 -31.02 6.21
N MET A 31 -2.91 -29.95 6.63
CA MET A 31 -2.52 -28.90 5.68
C MET A 31 -1.61 -29.54 4.60
N ASP A 32 -2.22 -29.82 3.46
CA ASP A 32 -1.59 -30.26 2.21
C ASP A 32 -0.31 -29.47 1.92
N HIS A 33 0.85 -30.15 1.99
CA HIS A 33 2.17 -29.58 1.71
C HIS A 33 2.24 -28.90 0.33
N SER A 34 1.38 -29.30 -0.62
CA SER A 34 1.28 -28.69 -1.95
C SER A 34 0.83 -27.23 -1.91
N LYS A 35 0.08 -26.83 -0.87
CA LYS A 35 -0.34 -25.43 -0.70
C LYS A 35 0.78 -24.55 -0.15
N MET A 36 1.75 -25.10 0.58
CA MET A 36 2.95 -24.34 0.98
C MET A 36 3.91 -24.08 -0.20
N ASP A 37 4.09 -25.06 -1.09
CA ASP A 37 4.89 -24.86 -2.32
C ASP A 37 4.26 -23.83 -3.27
N GLY A 38 2.92 -23.82 -3.37
CA GLY A 38 2.18 -22.77 -4.09
C GLY A 38 2.40 -21.37 -3.50
N MET A 39 2.41 -21.25 -2.17
CA MET A 39 2.66 -19.99 -1.47
C MET A 39 4.10 -19.48 -1.66
N LYS A 40 5.09 -20.40 -1.76
CA LYS A 40 6.50 -20.05 -2.04
C LYS A 40 6.69 -19.51 -3.45
N LYS A 41 5.86 -19.94 -4.41
CA LYS A 41 5.86 -19.48 -5.81
C LYS A 41 5.08 -18.20 -6.05
N MET A 42 4.28 -17.78 -5.07
CA MET A 42 3.62 -16.46 -5.01
C MET A 42 4.55 -15.34 -4.52
N GLY A 43 5.84 -15.65 -4.26
CA GLY A 43 6.83 -14.72 -3.77
C GLY A 43 7.07 -13.57 -4.74
N GLY A 44 6.76 -12.35 -4.30
CA GLY A 44 6.95 -11.12 -5.06
C GLY A 44 8.34 -10.97 -5.65
N MET A 45 8.42 -10.16 -6.71
CA MET A 45 9.54 -9.85 -7.59
C MET A 45 10.88 -10.55 -7.26
N SER A 46 11.38 -11.35 -8.20
CA SER A 46 12.62 -12.12 -8.09
C SER A 46 13.75 -11.25 -7.53
N LYS A 47 14.13 -11.52 -6.27
CA LYS A 47 15.25 -10.83 -5.62
C LYS A 47 16.54 -11.33 -6.24
N THR A 48 17.27 -10.46 -6.92
CA THR A 48 18.56 -10.79 -7.55
C THR A 48 19.66 -10.98 -6.50
N GLY A 49 19.42 -10.56 -5.26
CA GLY A 49 20.40 -10.56 -4.17
C GLY A 49 21.18 -9.25 -4.08
N ASP A 50 21.05 -8.37 -5.08
CA ASP A 50 21.50 -6.99 -5.04
C ASP A 50 20.31 -6.11 -4.66
N VAL A 51 20.31 -5.62 -3.41
CA VAL A 51 19.18 -4.87 -2.84
C VAL A 51 18.97 -3.54 -3.57
N ASP A 52 20.05 -2.91 -4.04
CA ASP A 52 19.96 -1.63 -4.76
C ASP A 52 19.35 -1.84 -6.14
N TYR A 53 19.76 -2.91 -6.83
CA TYR A 53 19.16 -3.29 -8.11
C TYR A 53 17.69 -3.68 -7.96
N ASP A 54 17.37 -4.50 -6.97
CA ASP A 54 16.00 -4.92 -6.70
C ASP A 54 15.12 -3.71 -6.37
N PHE A 55 15.62 -2.76 -5.57
CA PHE A 55 14.93 -1.52 -5.26
C PHE A 55 14.66 -0.69 -6.52
N ALA A 56 15.69 -0.42 -7.33
CA ALA A 56 15.56 0.39 -8.55
C ALA A 56 14.58 -0.26 -9.55
N ALA A 57 14.69 -1.58 -9.76
CA ALA A 57 13.81 -2.31 -10.67
C ALA A 57 12.35 -2.30 -10.18
N ASN A 58 12.14 -2.49 -8.88
CA ASN A 58 10.81 -2.48 -8.28
C ASN A 58 10.17 -1.09 -8.33
N MET A 59 10.91 -0.04 -7.97
CA MET A 59 10.40 1.33 -7.99
C MET A 59 10.12 1.81 -9.40
N ARG A 60 10.96 1.46 -10.37
CA ARG A 60 10.65 1.71 -11.79
C ARG A 60 9.30 1.10 -12.20
N MET A 61 9.05 -0.17 -11.87
CA MET A 61 7.78 -0.82 -12.20
C MET A 61 6.61 -0.17 -11.46
N HIS A 62 6.76 0.07 -10.16
CA HIS A 62 5.74 0.69 -9.32
C HIS A 62 5.30 2.05 -9.88
N HIS A 63 6.26 2.88 -10.29
CA HIS A 63 6.01 4.17 -10.90
C HIS A 63 5.33 4.05 -12.26
N GLN A 64 5.71 3.08 -13.09
CA GLN A 64 5.01 2.84 -14.35
C GLN A 64 3.53 2.49 -14.14
N MET A 65 3.19 1.76 -13.08
CA MET A 65 1.80 1.49 -12.73
C MET A 65 1.07 2.76 -12.27
N ALA A 66 1.69 3.57 -11.43
CA ALA A 66 1.08 4.81 -10.96
C ALA A 66 0.92 5.86 -12.07
N VAL A 67 1.85 5.96 -13.03
CA VAL A 67 1.67 6.77 -14.25
C VAL A 67 0.45 6.30 -15.05
N LYS A 68 0.28 4.98 -15.25
CA LYS A 68 -0.90 4.44 -15.95
C LYS A 68 -2.21 4.76 -15.23
N MET A 69 -2.23 4.67 -13.90
CA MET A 69 -3.41 5.04 -13.11
C MET A 69 -3.71 6.53 -13.19
N ALA A 70 -2.69 7.38 -13.10
CA ALA A 70 -2.84 8.83 -13.25
C ALA A 70 -3.34 9.20 -14.66
N GLN A 71 -2.86 8.53 -15.71
CA GLN A 71 -3.39 8.70 -17.07
C GLN A 71 -4.87 8.29 -17.18
N ALA A 72 -5.27 7.22 -16.50
CA ALA A 72 -6.67 6.81 -16.43
C ALA A 72 -7.55 7.84 -15.70
N GLU A 73 -7.03 8.45 -14.62
CA GLU A 73 -7.70 9.56 -13.91
C GLU A 73 -7.83 10.78 -14.82
N LEU A 74 -6.80 11.15 -15.58
CA LEU A 74 -6.91 12.26 -16.55
C LEU A 74 -7.94 12.03 -17.65
N LYS A 75 -8.15 10.76 -18.03
CA LYS A 75 -9.10 10.40 -19.08
C LYS A 75 -10.54 10.38 -18.59
N ASN A 76 -10.78 9.91 -17.36
CA ASN A 76 -12.13 9.57 -16.88
C ASN A 76 -12.57 10.34 -15.63
N GLY A 77 -11.61 10.97 -14.94
CA GLY A 77 -11.81 11.71 -13.70
C GLY A 77 -12.60 13.00 -13.90
N LYS A 78 -13.20 13.48 -12.82
CA LYS A 78 -14.07 14.68 -12.83
C LYS A 78 -13.71 15.69 -11.76
N ASN A 79 -13.04 15.26 -10.69
CA ASN A 79 -12.65 16.14 -9.60
C ASN A 79 -11.42 16.97 -10.01
N PRO A 80 -11.49 18.32 -10.02
CA PRO A 80 -10.37 19.16 -10.47
C PRO A 80 -9.08 19.00 -9.67
N GLU A 81 -9.18 18.73 -8.36
CA GLU A 81 -8.03 18.52 -7.48
C GLU A 81 -7.35 17.18 -7.81
N MET A 82 -8.14 16.12 -8.03
CA MET A 82 -7.60 14.81 -8.42
C MET A 82 -6.97 14.84 -9.82
N LEU A 83 -7.58 15.57 -10.75
CA LEU A 83 -6.99 15.78 -12.09
C LEU A 83 -5.66 16.55 -12.02
N ARG A 84 -5.55 17.54 -11.12
CA ARG A 84 -4.27 18.22 -10.88
C ARG A 84 -3.25 17.26 -10.30
N MET A 85 -3.62 16.51 -9.26
CA MET A 85 -2.74 15.53 -8.64
C MET A 85 -2.25 14.49 -9.64
N ALA A 86 -3.10 14.02 -10.55
CA ALA A 86 -2.72 13.08 -11.61
C ALA A 86 -1.65 13.66 -12.55
N LYS A 87 -1.74 14.94 -12.93
CA LYS A 87 -0.69 15.61 -13.73
C LYS A 87 0.62 15.69 -12.97
N ASP A 88 0.57 16.04 -11.69
CA ASP A 88 1.75 16.17 -10.83
C ASP A 88 2.43 14.80 -10.65
N ILE A 89 1.65 13.73 -10.46
CA ILE A 89 2.14 12.34 -10.37
C ILE A 89 2.86 11.94 -11.66
N ILE A 90 2.28 12.18 -12.83
CA ILE A 90 2.91 11.83 -14.12
C ILE A 90 4.25 12.57 -14.25
N ALA A 91 4.26 13.88 -14.04
CA ALA A 91 5.46 14.70 -14.22
C ALA A 91 6.59 14.34 -13.25
N ALA A 92 6.27 13.96 -12.01
CA ALA A 92 7.25 13.53 -11.04
C ALA A 92 7.78 12.11 -11.35
N GLN A 93 6.86 11.16 -11.55
CA GLN A 93 7.24 9.76 -11.67
C GLN A 93 7.91 9.42 -13.00
N GLU A 94 7.61 10.13 -14.10
CA GLU A 94 8.36 9.97 -15.36
C GLU A 94 9.84 10.37 -15.20
N LYS A 95 10.14 11.40 -14.40
CA LYS A 95 11.53 11.79 -14.10
C LYS A 95 12.24 10.74 -13.27
N GLU A 96 11.56 10.21 -12.25
CA GLU A 96 12.11 9.17 -11.37
C GLU A 96 12.32 7.85 -12.14
N ILE A 97 11.41 7.48 -13.06
CA ILE A 97 11.60 6.35 -13.97
C ILE A 97 12.89 6.53 -14.78
N ALA A 98 13.14 7.71 -15.33
CA ALA A 98 14.37 7.98 -16.10
C ALA A 98 15.63 7.83 -15.24
N VAL A 99 15.57 8.25 -13.97
CA VAL A 99 16.68 8.05 -13.00
C VAL A 99 16.91 6.56 -12.75
N PHE A 100 15.85 5.78 -12.48
CA PHE A 100 15.98 4.34 -12.28
C PHE A 100 16.47 3.61 -13.53
N ASP A 101 15.96 3.96 -14.71
CA ASP A 101 16.41 3.39 -15.99
C ASP A 101 17.91 3.62 -16.21
N GLN A 102 18.37 4.85 -15.99
CA GLN A 102 19.77 5.20 -16.12
C GLN A 102 20.63 4.45 -15.10
N TRP A 103 20.20 4.40 -13.84
CA TRP A 103 20.94 3.71 -12.78
C TRP A 103 21.04 2.20 -13.07
N ILE A 104 19.93 1.55 -13.45
CA ILE A 104 19.89 0.12 -13.80
C ILE A 104 20.81 -0.17 -14.97
N LYS A 105 20.81 0.67 -16.01
CA LYS A 105 21.67 0.52 -17.19
C LYS A 105 23.15 0.61 -16.83
N THR A 106 23.52 1.54 -15.96
CA THR A 106 24.93 1.75 -15.55
C THR A 106 25.43 0.69 -14.57
N ASN A 107 24.56 0.14 -13.72
CA ASN A 107 24.95 -0.78 -12.65
C ASN A 107 24.61 -2.24 -12.94
N LYS A 108 24.20 -2.56 -14.18
CA LYS A 108 23.90 -3.93 -14.59
C LYS A 108 25.18 -4.77 -14.50
N LYS A 109 25.24 -5.71 -13.56
CA LYS A 109 26.34 -6.68 -13.48
C LYS A 109 26.22 -7.68 -14.66
N PRO A 110 27.34 -8.09 -15.28
CA PRO A 110 27.35 -9.05 -16.37
C PRO A 110 26.77 -10.41 -15.97
#